data_AF-A0A6V8QM16-F1
#
_entry.id   AF-A0A6V8QM16-F1
#
_cell.length_a   1.000
_cell.length_b   1.000
_cell.length_c   1.000
_cell.angle_alpha   90.00
_cell.angle_beta   90.00
_cell.angle_gamma   90.00
#
_symmetry.space_group_name_H-M   'P 1'
#
loop_
_entity.id
_entity.type
_entity.pdbx_description
1 polymer ?
#
loop_
_entity_poly.entity_id
_entity_poly.type
_entity_poly.pdbx_seq_one_letter_code
_entity_poly.pdbx_strand_id
1 'polypeptide(L)'
;MDQLLTNLWTRGGWFRAFTPPSSAANDDITSVQDELPKGAPILNVSSDILLLVGDYLDASELLCLKLACRSTYALFPQTYKTMPPSQKKQFLPLIEKDPLGRGTFYCAPCNKLHPFQQTTGPHSKLEDAGEKRKHSKCSGRDRFSPLNNPFGLSYAHARLAVNRHLYGAEHGIPLSNLCIEHSERRGMTTIKCSTSAKMMDGELFLQRTYVFAVAETDVADFRKCTGARDFKLCEHTSFFSGSSAFRQYIPELQKKPLTGGDDLVPCREATGSCGLCLMDYDITIEPCILADTNIKSWRIVIRATHQLGACRSPEDWKWARFTEACRQHLFFPNRPNRRGSAYNPGMVKKRWADDEMEACAVLDGREPNRGFFGLSFLN
;
A
#
# COMPACT_ATOMS: atom_id res chain seq x y z
N MET A 1 -10.23 10.07 20.93
CA MET A 1 -10.04 8.71 21.45
C MET A 1 -10.72 8.56 22.79
N ASP A 2 -10.47 9.38 23.83
CA ASP A 2 -11.33 9.35 25.03
C ASP A 2 -12.79 9.67 24.70
N GLN A 3 -13.13 10.77 24.03
CA GLN A 3 -14.52 10.95 23.56
C GLN A 3 -15.01 9.83 22.62
N LEU A 4 -14.13 9.12 21.92
CA LEU A 4 -14.52 8.03 21.01
C LEU A 4 -14.80 6.74 21.80
N LEU A 5 -13.94 6.39 22.75
CA LEU A 5 -14.08 5.31 23.71
C LEU A 5 -15.25 5.64 24.66
N THR A 6 -15.28 6.79 25.32
CA THR A 6 -16.39 7.23 26.16
C THR A 6 -17.72 7.30 25.40
N ASN A 7 -17.79 7.77 24.14
CA ASN A 7 -19.04 7.76 23.35
C ASN A 7 -19.42 6.38 22.81
N LEU A 8 -18.45 5.51 22.48
CA LEU A 8 -18.70 4.09 22.15
C LEU A 8 -19.23 3.33 23.36
N TRP A 9 -18.84 3.73 24.58
CA TRP A 9 -19.20 3.09 25.84
C TRP A 9 -20.52 3.60 26.43
N THR A 10 -20.86 4.89 26.30
CA THR A 10 -22.13 5.45 26.81
C THR A 10 -23.34 5.07 25.97
N ARG A 11 -23.17 4.69 24.69
CA ARG A 11 -24.28 4.31 23.80
C ARG A 11 -24.76 2.85 23.93
N GLY A 12 -24.23 2.05 24.86
CA GLY A 12 -24.78 0.73 25.22
C GLY A 12 -24.77 -0.36 24.12
N GLY A 13 -24.35 -0.06 22.89
CA GLY A 13 -24.31 -1.01 21.77
C GLY A 13 -23.12 -1.96 21.79
N TRP A 14 -22.03 -1.59 22.45
CA TRP A 14 -20.75 -2.32 22.39
C TRP A 14 -20.79 -3.72 23.04
N PHE A 15 -21.48 -3.88 24.18
CA PHE A 15 -21.57 -5.18 24.85
C PHE A 15 -22.66 -6.10 24.29
N ARG A 16 -23.64 -5.57 23.54
CA ARG A 16 -24.70 -6.40 22.93
C ARG A 16 -24.17 -7.33 21.84
N ALA A 17 -23.03 -7.01 21.22
CA ALA A 17 -22.39 -7.86 20.22
C ALA A 17 -21.61 -9.06 20.82
N PHE A 18 -21.30 -9.01 22.11
CA PHE A 18 -20.55 -10.05 22.84
C PHE A 18 -21.33 -10.65 24.02
N THR A 19 -22.57 -10.22 24.24
CA THR A 19 -23.50 -10.95 25.11
C THR A 19 -24.25 -11.94 24.24
N PRO A 20 -24.17 -13.25 24.52
CA PRO A 20 -25.11 -14.17 23.90
C PRO A 20 -26.55 -13.69 24.22
N PRO A 21 -27.49 -13.82 23.27
CA PRO A 21 -28.86 -13.40 23.52
C PRO A 21 -29.38 -14.09 24.78
N SER A 22 -29.90 -13.29 25.71
CA SER A 22 -30.59 -13.80 26.89
C SER A 22 -31.73 -14.70 26.42
N SER A 23 -31.78 -15.94 26.89
CA SER A 23 -32.89 -16.87 26.70
C SER A 23 -34.14 -16.31 27.38
N ALA A 24 -34.82 -15.39 26.71
CA ALA A 24 -36.19 -15.06 27.02
C ALA A 24 -37.06 -16.22 26.52
N ALA A 25 -37.72 -16.86 27.48
CA ALA A 25 -38.62 -17.98 27.29
C ALA A 25 -39.63 -17.73 26.17
N ASN A 26 -39.73 -18.70 25.26
CA ASN A 26 -41.01 -19.17 24.70
C ASN A 26 -40.77 -20.56 24.07
N ASP A 27 -41.63 -21.49 24.47
CA ASP A 27 -41.71 -22.88 24.05
C ASP A 27 -42.03 -23.02 22.55
N ASP A 28 -41.27 -23.85 21.81
CA ASP A 28 -41.74 -25.11 21.19
C ASP A 28 -40.77 -25.63 20.10
N ILE A 29 -40.29 -26.87 20.33
CA ILE A 29 -40.01 -27.98 19.38
C ILE A 29 -39.26 -27.66 18.06
N THR A 30 -37.93 -27.83 18.04
CA THR A 30 -37.19 -28.88 17.29
C THR A 30 -35.68 -28.73 17.51
N SER A 31 -35.05 -29.79 18.01
CA SER A 31 -33.66 -29.81 18.46
C SER A 31 -32.66 -29.90 17.30
N VAL A 32 -32.03 -28.78 16.98
CA VAL A 32 -30.65 -28.74 16.45
C VAL A 32 -29.82 -28.14 17.57
N GLN A 33 -28.96 -28.94 18.21
CA GLN A 33 -28.03 -28.47 19.22
C GLN A 33 -26.94 -27.62 18.53
N ASP A 34 -27.23 -26.35 18.29
CA ASP A 34 -26.19 -25.34 18.14
C ASP A 34 -25.50 -25.21 19.51
N GLU A 35 -24.22 -25.57 19.59
CA GLU A 35 -23.41 -25.31 20.78
C GLU A 35 -23.43 -23.81 21.07
N LEU A 36 -24.14 -23.40 22.12
CA LEU A 36 -24.08 -22.06 22.69
C LEU A 36 -22.59 -21.69 22.88
N PRO A 37 -22.13 -20.49 22.47
CA PRO A 37 -20.73 -20.12 22.63
C PRO A 37 -20.33 -20.21 24.11
N LYS A 38 -19.45 -21.17 24.42
CA LYS A 38 -18.84 -21.35 25.75
C LYS A 38 -18.29 -19.98 26.17
N GLY A 39 -18.78 -19.44 27.29
CA GLY A 39 -18.41 -18.11 27.78
C GLY A 39 -16.89 -17.93 27.91
N ALA A 40 -16.41 -16.69 27.94
CA ALA A 40 -14.97 -16.38 27.95
C ALA A 40 -14.27 -16.99 29.19
N PRO A 41 -13.47 -18.07 29.04
CA PRO A 41 -12.94 -18.84 30.18
C PRO A 41 -12.07 -18.01 31.11
N ILE A 42 -11.40 -16.98 30.58
CA ILE A 42 -10.54 -16.08 31.33
C ILE A 42 -11.30 -15.23 32.34
N LEU A 43 -12.60 -14.99 32.15
CA LEU A 43 -13.41 -14.21 33.10
C LEU A 43 -13.95 -15.04 34.27
N ASN A 44 -13.74 -16.36 34.24
CA ASN A 44 -14.15 -17.27 35.32
C ASN A 44 -13.09 -17.42 36.42
N VAL A 45 -11.91 -16.81 36.25
CA VAL A 45 -10.84 -16.81 37.26
C VAL A 45 -11.04 -15.65 38.26
N SER A 46 -10.43 -15.75 39.43
CA SER A 46 -10.50 -14.66 40.42
C SER A 46 -9.81 -13.39 39.92
N SER A 47 -10.23 -12.23 40.44
CA SER A 47 -9.59 -10.94 40.13
C SER A 47 -8.10 -10.95 40.44
N ASP A 48 -7.67 -11.67 41.47
CA ASP A 48 -6.26 -11.76 41.86
C ASP A 48 -5.42 -12.46 40.80
N ILE A 49 -5.96 -13.51 40.16
CA ILE A 49 -5.30 -14.18 39.02
C ILE A 49 -5.23 -13.24 37.82
N LEU A 50 -6.29 -12.46 37.54
CA LEU A 50 -6.28 -11.49 36.45
C LEU A 50 -5.25 -10.37 36.68
N LEU A 51 -5.13 -9.89 37.92
CA LEU A 51 -4.11 -8.90 38.29
C LEU A 51 -2.70 -9.48 38.14
N LEU A 52 -2.49 -10.72 38.59
CA LEU A 52 -1.21 -11.43 38.42
C LEU A 52 -0.86 -11.61 36.95
N VAL A 53 -1.82 -11.97 36.08
CA VAL A 53 -1.61 -11.99 34.63
C VAL A 53 -1.22 -10.60 34.14
N GLY A 54 -1.90 -9.55 34.61
CA GLY A 54 -1.60 -8.17 34.27
C GLY A 54 -0.17 -7.74 34.61
N ASP A 55 0.41 -8.26 35.70
CA ASP A 55 1.80 -7.98 36.11
C ASP A 55 2.83 -8.57 35.13
N TYR A 56 2.46 -9.59 34.34
CA TYR A 56 3.31 -10.17 33.30
C TYR A 56 3.13 -9.53 31.91
N LEU A 57 2.12 -8.68 31.73
CA LEU A 57 1.85 -8.03 30.46
C LEU A 57 2.61 -6.72 30.34
N ASP A 58 3.05 -6.39 29.12
CA ASP A 58 3.54 -5.05 28.86
C ASP A 58 2.40 -4.02 28.93
N ALA A 59 2.73 -2.73 29.02
CA ALA A 59 1.72 -1.69 29.15
C ALA A 59 0.74 -1.60 27.96
N SER A 60 1.15 -2.04 26.76
CA SER A 60 0.31 -2.05 25.56
C SER A 60 -0.68 -3.22 25.61
N GLU A 61 -0.19 -4.41 25.94
CA GLU A 61 -0.96 -5.64 26.11
C GLU A 61 -1.94 -5.54 27.27
N LEU A 62 -1.51 -4.96 28.39
CA LEU A 62 -2.37 -4.69 29.53
C LEU A 62 -3.53 -3.75 29.16
N LEU A 63 -3.26 -2.75 28.32
CA LEU A 63 -4.32 -1.85 27.84
C LEU A 63 -5.27 -2.56 26.87
N CYS A 64 -4.79 -3.49 26.04
CA CYS A 64 -5.63 -4.37 25.24
C CYS A 64 -6.53 -5.26 26.13
N LEU A 65 -5.96 -5.92 27.14
CA LEU A 65 -6.72 -6.74 28.10
C LEU A 65 -7.77 -5.89 28.83
N LYS A 66 -7.39 -4.70 29.26
CA LYS A 66 -8.29 -3.72 29.88
C LYS A 66 -9.47 -3.37 28.97
N LEU A 67 -9.26 -3.27 27.66
CA LEU A 67 -10.29 -2.92 26.69
C LEU A 67 -11.13 -4.11 26.22
N ALA A 68 -10.78 -5.34 26.58
CA ALA A 68 -11.50 -6.53 26.14
C ALA A 68 -12.93 -6.62 26.68
N CYS A 69 -13.18 -6.22 27.94
CA CYS A 69 -14.51 -6.24 28.52
C CYS A 69 -14.70 -5.26 29.68
N ARG A 70 -15.93 -5.13 30.19
CA ARG A 70 -16.26 -4.24 31.32
C ARG A 70 -15.53 -4.64 32.60
N SER A 71 -15.41 -5.94 32.87
CA SER A 71 -14.79 -6.46 34.08
C SER A 71 -13.30 -6.15 34.11
N THR A 72 -12.57 -6.47 33.03
CA THR A 72 -11.13 -6.14 32.92
C THR A 72 -10.88 -4.64 32.89
N TYR A 73 -11.80 -3.84 32.32
CA TYR A 73 -11.69 -2.39 32.34
C TYR A 73 -11.69 -1.78 33.74
N ALA A 74 -12.51 -2.34 34.63
CA ALA A 74 -12.61 -1.88 36.02
C ALA A 74 -11.40 -2.29 36.87
N LEU A 75 -10.73 -3.40 36.52
CA LEU A 75 -9.63 -3.95 37.30
C LEU A 75 -8.31 -3.18 37.13
N PHE A 76 -8.02 -2.68 35.94
CA PHE A 76 -6.71 -2.10 35.64
C PHE A 76 -6.73 -0.56 35.64
N PRO A 77 -5.91 0.14 36.45
CA PRO A 77 -5.93 1.61 36.54
C PRO A 77 -5.29 2.34 35.36
N GLN A 78 -4.49 1.65 34.53
CA GLN A 78 -3.70 2.23 33.45
C GLN A 78 -4.58 2.95 32.42
N THR A 79 -4.10 4.09 31.92
CA THR A 79 -4.86 4.88 30.93
C THR A 79 -4.05 5.14 29.67
N TYR A 80 -4.74 5.27 28.54
CA TYR A 80 -4.13 5.66 27.27
C TYR A 80 -3.45 7.05 27.34
N LYS A 81 -3.98 7.96 28.17
CA LYS A 81 -3.46 9.33 28.33
C LYS A 81 -2.04 9.34 28.87
N THR A 82 -1.77 8.52 29.88
CA THR A 82 -0.47 8.44 30.56
C THR A 82 0.57 7.62 29.78
N MET A 83 0.16 6.95 28.70
CA MET A 83 1.04 6.07 27.93
C MET A 83 2.09 6.87 27.10
N PRO A 84 3.38 6.53 27.19
CA PRO A 84 4.45 7.14 26.41
C PRO A 84 4.29 6.88 24.90
N PRO A 85 4.88 7.74 24.04
CA PRO A 85 4.76 7.60 22.58
C PRO A 85 5.25 6.25 22.01
N SER A 86 6.29 5.65 22.59
CA SER A 86 6.82 4.34 22.16
C SER A 86 5.78 3.23 22.33
N GLN A 87 5.12 3.18 23.49
CA GLN A 87 4.06 2.20 23.77
C GLN A 87 2.83 2.47 22.90
N LYS A 88 2.45 3.73 22.65
CA LYS A 88 1.38 4.06 21.70
C LYS A 88 1.65 3.53 20.29
N LYS A 89 2.92 3.53 19.85
CA LYS A 89 3.32 2.98 18.54
C LYS A 89 3.12 1.45 18.46
N GLN A 90 3.15 0.74 19.59
CA GLN A 90 2.88 -0.69 19.69
C GLN A 90 1.38 -0.98 19.86
N PHE A 91 0.72 -0.23 20.75
CA PHE A 91 -0.69 -0.40 21.10
C PHE A 91 -1.67 -0.04 19.97
N LEU A 92 -1.48 1.11 19.30
CA LEU A 92 -2.47 1.59 18.32
C LEU A 92 -2.63 0.68 17.09
N PRO A 93 -1.56 0.07 16.53
CA PRO A 93 -1.70 -0.95 15.51
C PRO A 93 -2.40 -2.23 15.97
N LEU A 94 -2.54 -2.50 17.27
CA LEU A 94 -3.35 -3.63 17.76
C LEU A 94 -4.83 -3.25 17.69
N ILE A 95 -5.19 -2.07 18.20
CA ILE A 95 -6.56 -1.56 18.13
C ILE A 95 -7.04 -1.40 16.69
N GLU A 96 -6.19 -0.97 15.76
CA GLU A 96 -6.53 -0.87 14.34
C GLU A 96 -7.03 -2.20 13.73
N LYS A 97 -6.52 -3.34 14.20
CA LYS A 97 -6.92 -4.68 13.72
C LYS A 97 -8.18 -5.19 14.41
N ASP A 98 -8.43 -4.72 15.62
CA ASP A 98 -9.55 -5.13 16.45
C ASP A 98 -10.86 -4.55 15.92
N PRO A 99 -12.03 -5.20 16.14
CA PRO A 99 -13.34 -4.61 15.82
C PRO A 99 -13.54 -3.18 16.35
N LEU A 100 -12.88 -2.79 17.44
CA LEU A 100 -12.86 -1.41 17.95
C LEU A 100 -12.21 -0.40 16.99
N GLY A 101 -11.30 -0.84 16.13
CA GLY A 101 -10.58 -0.03 15.17
C GLY A 101 -11.31 0.18 13.84
N ARG A 102 -12.50 -0.40 13.64
CA ARG A 102 -13.28 -0.27 12.39
C ARG A 102 -13.44 1.19 11.97
N GLY A 103 -13.23 1.46 10.68
CA GLY A 103 -13.30 2.83 10.14
C GLY A 103 -12.12 3.73 10.53
N THR A 104 -11.10 3.20 11.21
CA THR A 104 -9.88 3.95 11.56
C THR A 104 -8.61 3.27 11.08
N PHE A 105 -7.52 4.04 10.99
CA PHE A 105 -6.20 3.53 10.67
C PHE A 105 -5.12 4.19 11.52
N TYR A 106 -4.03 3.47 11.77
CA TYR A 106 -2.87 3.98 12.48
C TYR A 106 -1.99 4.84 11.59
N CYS A 107 -1.76 6.08 12.01
CA CYS A 107 -0.86 7.02 11.36
C CYS A 107 0.45 7.13 12.14
N ALA A 108 1.52 6.57 11.57
CA ALA A 108 2.85 6.58 12.15
C ALA A 108 3.42 8.00 12.41
N PRO A 109 3.27 8.99 11.50
CA PRO A 109 3.79 10.35 11.73
C PRO A 109 3.25 11.06 12.97
N CYS A 110 1.97 10.88 13.31
CA CYS A 110 1.33 11.56 14.44
C CYS A 110 1.09 10.64 15.64
N ASN A 111 1.30 9.33 15.46
CA ASN A 111 1.07 8.29 16.45
C ASN A 111 -0.36 8.29 17.00
N LYS A 112 -1.35 8.33 16.10
CA LYS A 112 -2.79 8.35 16.40
C LYS A 112 -3.57 7.48 15.42
N LEU A 113 -4.78 7.11 15.82
CA LEU A 113 -5.80 6.56 14.92
C LEU A 113 -6.57 7.71 14.26
N HIS A 114 -6.67 7.67 12.93
CA HIS A 114 -7.48 8.59 12.15
C HIS A 114 -8.65 7.85 11.52
N PRO A 115 -9.83 8.50 11.41
CA PRO A 115 -10.89 7.97 10.57
C PRO A 115 -10.46 7.98 9.10
N PHE A 116 -11.03 7.10 8.29
CA PHE A 116 -10.89 7.13 6.84
C PHE A 116 -12.24 6.98 6.16
N GLN A 117 -12.33 7.40 4.90
CA GLN A 117 -13.49 7.12 4.05
C GLN A 117 -13.12 6.00 3.07
N GLN A 118 -14.05 5.06 2.84
CA GLN A 118 -13.80 3.94 1.92
C GLN A 118 -13.58 4.37 0.48
N THR A 119 -13.98 5.59 0.11
CA THR A 119 -13.77 6.21 -1.22
C THR A 119 -12.46 6.99 -1.32
N THR A 120 -11.67 7.09 -0.24
CA THR A 120 -10.39 7.78 -0.28
C THR A 120 -9.41 7.05 -1.19
N GLY A 121 -8.70 7.80 -2.03
CA GLY A 121 -7.64 7.29 -2.90
C GLY A 121 -6.65 8.39 -3.29
N PRO A 122 -5.67 8.08 -4.16
CA PRO A 122 -4.63 9.02 -4.58
C PRO A 122 -5.13 10.30 -5.27
N HIS A 123 -6.37 10.30 -5.79
CA HIS A 123 -7.04 11.48 -6.37
C HIS A 123 -7.85 12.30 -5.38
N SER A 124 -8.23 11.70 -4.25
CA SER A 124 -8.93 12.45 -3.22
C SER A 124 -7.98 13.54 -2.74
N LYS A 125 -8.43 14.79 -2.74
CA LYS A 125 -7.88 15.74 -1.78
C LYS A 125 -8.16 15.07 -0.44
N LEU A 126 -7.13 14.53 0.22
CA LEU A 126 -7.25 14.12 1.61
C LEU A 126 -7.83 15.37 2.28
N GLU A 127 -9.12 15.34 2.59
CA GLU A 127 -9.77 16.47 3.20
C GLU A 127 -9.01 16.67 4.50
N ASP A 128 -8.26 17.78 4.57
CA ASP A 128 -7.92 18.40 5.83
C ASP A 128 -9.28 18.68 6.49
N ALA A 129 -9.81 17.68 7.20
CA ALA A 129 -11.06 17.75 7.90
C ALA A 129 -10.98 18.92 8.88
N GLY A 130 -11.46 20.09 8.47
CA GLY A 130 -11.74 21.27 9.29
C GLY A 130 -10.58 21.95 10.05
N GLU A 131 -9.45 21.30 10.35
CA GLU A 131 -8.44 21.81 11.28
C GLU A 131 -7.11 22.09 10.58
N LYS A 132 -7.12 23.16 9.77
CA LYS A 132 -6.05 23.64 8.87
C LYS A 132 -4.67 23.98 9.47
N ARG A 133 -4.31 23.56 10.69
CA ARG A 133 -2.97 23.89 11.25
C ARG A 133 -2.23 22.77 11.97
N LYS A 134 -2.85 21.61 12.28
CA LYS A 134 -2.15 20.50 12.99
C LYS A 134 -2.01 19.20 12.20
N HIS A 135 -2.77 19.01 11.11
CA HIS A 135 -2.76 17.77 10.31
C HIS A 135 -1.74 17.74 9.16
N SER A 136 -1.06 18.86 8.86
CA SER A 136 -0.02 18.93 7.82
C SER A 136 1.13 17.93 7.99
N LYS A 137 1.31 17.38 9.21
CA LYS A 137 2.31 16.34 9.50
C LYS A 137 1.91 14.93 9.05
N CYS A 138 0.63 14.64 8.82
CA CYS A 138 0.15 13.27 8.60
C CYS A 138 0.21 12.84 7.13
N SER A 139 0.02 13.77 6.18
CA SER A 139 -0.14 13.45 4.76
C SER A 139 1.07 13.83 3.90
N GLY A 140 1.95 14.71 4.39
CA GLY A 140 2.97 15.37 3.56
C GLY A 140 4.34 14.70 3.48
N ARG A 141 4.72 13.85 4.45
CA ARG A 141 6.12 13.37 4.57
C ARG A 141 6.43 12.05 3.85
N ASP A 142 5.40 11.25 3.57
CA ASP A 142 5.53 9.88 3.03
C ASP A 142 4.58 9.66 1.86
N ARG A 143 4.78 10.43 0.79
CA ARG A 143 3.96 10.37 -0.42
C ARG A 143 4.87 10.17 -1.63
N PHE A 144 4.52 9.22 -2.47
CA PHE A 144 4.99 9.17 -3.84
C PHE A 144 4.11 10.10 -4.68
N SER A 145 4.72 11.16 -5.19
CA SER A 145 4.05 12.13 -6.05
C SER A 145 5.04 12.55 -7.13
N PRO A 146 5.12 11.82 -8.24
CA PRO A 146 5.94 12.25 -9.37
C PRO A 146 5.52 13.68 -9.77
N LEU A 147 6.50 14.53 -10.09
CA LEU A 147 6.25 15.96 -10.37
C LEU A 147 5.25 16.13 -11.53
N ASN A 148 4.19 16.90 -11.28
CA ASN A 148 2.98 17.04 -12.12
C ASN A 148 2.41 15.68 -12.58
N ASN A 149 2.25 14.78 -11.61
CA ASN A 149 1.39 13.62 -11.73
C ASN A 149 0.30 13.72 -10.65
N PRO A 150 -0.99 13.67 -11.01
CA PRO A 150 -2.08 13.72 -10.04
C PRO A 150 -2.13 12.49 -9.11
N PHE A 151 -1.38 11.44 -9.44
CA PHE A 151 -1.25 10.23 -8.62
C PHE A 151 -0.40 10.47 -7.37
N GLY A 152 -1.09 10.76 -6.26
CA GLY A 152 -0.49 10.95 -4.95
C GLY A 152 -0.63 9.77 -4.01
N LEU A 153 0.24 8.77 -4.11
CA LEU A 153 0.16 7.63 -3.21
C LEU A 153 0.85 7.94 -1.87
N SER A 154 0.05 8.11 -0.82
CA SER A 154 0.56 8.25 0.55
C SER A 154 0.71 6.88 1.22
N TYR A 155 1.51 6.83 2.27
CA TYR A 155 1.61 5.64 3.12
C TYR A 155 0.26 5.25 3.73
N ALA A 156 -0.59 6.23 4.03
CA ALA A 156 -1.95 5.97 4.53
C ALA A 156 -2.79 5.20 3.50
N HIS A 157 -2.73 5.58 2.22
CA HIS A 157 -3.43 4.86 1.15
C HIS A 157 -2.96 3.41 1.05
N ALA A 158 -1.64 3.20 1.06
CA ALA A 158 -1.05 1.87 1.00
C ALA A 158 -1.43 1.00 2.22
N ARG A 159 -1.31 1.56 3.43
CA ARG A 159 -1.71 0.88 4.67
C ARG A 159 -3.19 0.51 4.66
N LEU A 160 -4.08 1.42 4.25
CA LEU A 160 -5.52 1.16 4.18
C LEU A 160 -5.84 0.05 3.17
N ALA A 161 -5.19 0.04 2.00
CA ALA A 161 -5.38 -1.03 1.02
C ALA A 161 -4.96 -2.40 1.58
N VAL A 162 -3.81 -2.46 2.26
CA VAL A 162 -3.33 -3.69 2.93
C VAL A 162 -4.25 -4.10 4.10
N ASN A 163 -4.67 -3.15 4.94
CA ASN A 163 -5.57 -3.44 6.05
C ASN A 163 -6.89 -4.03 5.58
N ARG A 164 -7.44 -3.55 4.45
CA ARG A 164 -8.66 -4.14 3.88
C ARG A 164 -8.45 -5.59 3.50
N HIS A 165 -7.32 -5.90 2.86
CA HIS A 165 -6.98 -7.25 2.46
C HIS A 165 -6.80 -8.19 3.66
N LEU A 166 -6.20 -7.70 4.75
CA LEU A 166 -5.90 -8.51 5.94
C LEU A 166 -7.07 -8.63 6.94
N TYR A 167 -7.86 -7.58 7.11
CA TYR A 167 -8.86 -7.47 8.18
C TYR A 167 -10.30 -7.28 7.66
N GLY A 168 -10.48 -7.18 6.33
CA GLY A 168 -11.79 -7.05 5.71
C GLY A 168 -12.21 -5.62 5.39
N ALA A 169 -13.40 -5.49 4.79
CA ALA A 169 -13.89 -4.26 4.17
C ALA A 169 -13.96 -3.04 5.11
N GLU A 170 -14.18 -3.25 6.40
CA GLU A 170 -14.36 -2.19 7.40
C GLU A 170 -13.03 -1.56 7.88
N HIS A 171 -11.88 -2.17 7.53
CA HIS A 171 -10.56 -1.74 7.98
C HIS A 171 -9.74 -1.02 6.91
N GLY A 172 -10.29 -0.83 5.70
CA GLY A 172 -9.55 -0.12 4.67
C GLY A 172 -10.29 0.17 3.38
N ILE A 173 -9.53 0.61 2.39
CA ILE A 173 -10.01 1.00 1.05
C ILE A 173 -9.82 -0.14 0.05
N PRO A 174 -10.72 -0.32 -0.94
CA PRO A 174 -10.53 -1.31 -1.98
C PRO A 174 -9.33 -0.95 -2.87
N LEU A 175 -8.66 -1.98 -3.42
CA LEU A 175 -7.51 -1.80 -4.33
C LEU A 175 -7.87 -0.96 -5.56
N SER A 176 -9.12 -1.03 -6.02
CA SER A 176 -9.65 -0.21 -7.11
C SER A 176 -9.50 1.29 -6.87
N ASN A 177 -9.43 1.75 -5.61
CA ASN A 177 -9.17 3.16 -5.31
C ASN A 177 -7.73 3.58 -5.62
N LEU A 178 -6.80 2.63 -5.67
CA LEU A 178 -5.42 2.85 -6.11
C LEU A 178 -5.30 2.73 -7.64
N CYS A 179 -6.27 2.08 -8.29
CA CYS A 179 -6.30 1.92 -9.72
C CYS A 179 -6.84 3.19 -10.38
N ILE A 180 -5.99 3.86 -11.15
CA ILE A 180 -6.23 5.22 -11.63
C ILE A 180 -5.83 5.32 -13.07
N GLU A 181 -6.70 5.93 -13.87
CA GLU A 181 -6.40 6.34 -15.23
C GLU A 181 -6.46 7.86 -15.35
N HIS A 182 -5.44 8.45 -15.96
CA HIS A 182 -5.43 9.87 -16.29
C HIS A 182 -4.56 10.13 -17.52
N SER A 183 -4.77 11.29 -18.13
CA SER A 183 -3.89 11.77 -19.20
C SER A 183 -3.21 13.05 -18.74
N GLU A 184 -1.91 13.13 -18.96
CA GLU A 184 -1.10 14.29 -18.61
C GLU A 184 -0.43 14.82 -19.88
N ARG A 185 -0.62 16.11 -20.16
CA ARG A 185 -0.03 16.76 -21.35
C ARG A 185 1.35 17.30 -21.00
N ARG A 186 2.37 16.96 -21.80
CA ARG A 186 3.74 17.50 -21.71
C ARG A 186 4.24 17.95 -23.06
N GLY A 187 4.45 19.26 -23.19
CA GLY A 187 4.79 19.86 -24.47
C GLY A 187 3.73 19.48 -25.50
N MET A 188 4.17 18.81 -26.57
CA MET A 188 3.31 18.34 -27.66
C MET A 188 2.77 16.92 -27.45
N THR A 189 3.25 16.20 -26.43
CA THR A 189 2.87 14.80 -26.19
C THR A 189 1.85 14.68 -25.06
N THR A 190 0.80 13.91 -25.28
CA THR A 190 -0.13 13.50 -24.22
C THR A 190 0.22 12.10 -23.74
N ILE A 191 0.48 11.94 -22.45
CA ILE A 191 0.80 10.66 -21.85
C ILE A 191 -0.42 10.12 -21.11
N LYS A 192 -0.93 8.99 -21.59
CA LYS A 192 -1.95 8.20 -20.90
C LYS A 192 -1.26 7.37 -19.83
N CYS A 193 -1.67 7.54 -18.59
CA CYS A 193 -1.17 6.83 -17.43
C CYS A 193 -2.30 5.99 -16.84
N SER A 194 -2.11 4.68 -16.74
CA SER A 194 -2.98 3.81 -15.95
C SER A 194 -2.19 3.17 -14.81
N THR A 195 -2.88 2.87 -13.72
CA THR A 195 -2.31 2.20 -12.54
C THR A 195 -3.19 1.04 -12.16
N SER A 196 -2.57 -0.10 -11.87
CA SER A 196 -3.20 -1.32 -11.39
C SER A 196 -2.55 -1.73 -10.07
N ALA A 197 -3.33 -2.27 -9.15
CA ALA A 197 -2.86 -2.66 -7.82
C ALA A 197 -3.26 -4.11 -7.49
N LYS A 198 -2.37 -4.82 -6.81
CA LYS A 198 -2.58 -6.21 -6.37
C LYS A 198 -1.98 -6.48 -5.01
N MET A 199 -2.51 -7.48 -4.33
CA MET A 199 -1.93 -8.05 -3.10
C MET A 199 -1.37 -9.43 -3.42
N MET A 200 -0.09 -9.64 -3.13
CA MET A 200 0.59 -10.93 -3.31
C MET A 200 1.42 -11.21 -2.05
N ASP A 201 1.24 -12.38 -1.44
CA ASP A 201 1.95 -12.79 -0.22
C ASP A 201 1.91 -11.75 0.92
N GLY A 202 0.76 -11.09 1.11
CA GLY A 202 0.58 -10.05 2.12
C GLY A 202 1.28 -8.72 1.82
N GLU A 203 1.81 -8.55 0.60
CA GLU A 203 2.50 -7.34 0.16
C GLU A 203 1.73 -6.64 -0.97
N LEU A 204 1.82 -5.31 -0.99
CA LEU A 204 1.19 -4.47 -2.00
C LEU A 204 2.11 -4.31 -3.21
N PHE A 205 1.54 -4.55 -4.39
CA PHE A 205 2.19 -4.31 -5.68
C PHE A 205 1.41 -3.30 -6.50
N LEU A 206 2.13 -2.48 -7.26
CA LEU A 206 1.56 -1.53 -8.22
C LEU A 206 2.21 -1.67 -9.59
N GLN A 207 1.40 -1.80 -10.63
CA GLN A 207 1.85 -1.66 -12.00
C GLN A 207 1.36 -0.33 -12.55
N ARG A 208 2.27 0.47 -13.10
CA ARG A 208 1.95 1.73 -13.77
C ARG A 208 2.29 1.60 -15.24
N THR A 209 1.32 1.89 -16.10
CA THR A 209 1.46 1.80 -17.54
C THR A 209 1.39 3.20 -18.14
N TYR A 210 2.40 3.55 -18.92
CA TYR A 210 2.52 4.83 -19.62
C TYR A 210 2.44 4.56 -21.11
N VAL A 211 1.50 5.20 -21.79
CA VAL A 211 1.30 5.07 -23.23
C VAL A 211 1.27 6.45 -23.85
N PHE A 212 2.13 6.68 -24.83
CA PHE A 212 2.19 7.94 -25.55
C PHE A 212 2.76 7.76 -26.95
N ALA A 213 2.57 8.79 -27.78
CA ALA A 213 3.10 8.85 -29.12
C ALA A 213 3.94 10.12 -29.34
N VAL A 214 5.00 10.00 -30.13
CA VAL A 214 5.89 11.11 -30.49
C VAL A 214 5.99 11.14 -32.01
N ALA A 215 5.63 12.25 -32.65
CA ALA A 215 5.80 12.40 -34.10
C ALA A 215 7.30 12.35 -34.47
N GLU A 216 7.63 11.80 -35.63
CA GLU A 216 9.03 11.70 -36.10
C GLU A 216 9.71 13.08 -36.16
N THR A 217 8.95 14.12 -36.50
CA THR A 217 9.40 15.53 -36.52
C THR A 217 9.76 16.07 -35.14
N ASP A 218 9.19 15.50 -34.07
CA ASP A 218 9.25 16.05 -32.72
C ASP A 218 10.25 15.30 -31.84
N VAL A 219 10.89 14.22 -32.36
CA VAL A 219 11.78 13.37 -31.56
C VAL A 219 12.98 14.15 -30.99
N ALA A 220 13.54 15.07 -31.77
CA ALA A 220 14.66 15.90 -31.32
C ALA A 220 14.27 16.76 -30.11
N ASP A 221 13.06 17.31 -30.10
CA ASP A 221 12.56 18.13 -28.99
C ASP A 221 12.10 17.28 -27.81
N PHE A 222 11.54 16.09 -28.08
CA PHE A 222 11.25 15.09 -27.06
C PHE A 222 12.51 14.71 -26.28
N ARG A 223 13.66 14.55 -26.96
CA ARG A 223 14.95 14.23 -26.32
C ARG A 223 15.57 15.38 -25.52
N LYS A 224 15.24 16.63 -25.83
CA LYS A 224 15.72 17.82 -25.09
C LYS A 224 14.99 18.01 -23.75
N CYS A 225 13.94 17.23 -23.48
CA CYS A 225 13.25 17.25 -22.19
C CYS A 225 14.22 16.77 -21.08
N THR A 226 14.57 17.68 -20.15
CA THR A 226 15.56 17.41 -19.09
C THR A 226 14.95 17.47 -17.68
N GLY A 227 14.97 16.30 -17.02
CA GLY A 227 15.17 15.96 -15.61
C GLY A 227 14.32 16.62 -14.50
N ALA A 228 14.16 17.95 -14.51
CA ALA A 228 13.56 18.68 -13.39
C ALA A 228 12.02 18.60 -13.39
N ARG A 229 11.41 18.27 -14.54
CA ARG A 229 9.95 18.16 -14.72
C ARG A 229 9.53 16.82 -15.34
N ASP A 230 10.43 15.84 -15.40
CA ASP A 230 10.21 14.60 -16.15
C ASP A 230 9.25 13.63 -15.46
N PHE A 231 8.61 12.81 -16.29
CA PHE A 231 7.94 11.61 -15.80
C PHE A 231 8.98 10.68 -15.19
N LYS A 232 8.61 10.19 -14.02
CA LYS A 232 9.37 9.23 -13.24
C LYS A 232 8.60 7.93 -13.18
N LEU A 233 9.31 6.83 -13.40
CA LEU A 233 8.80 5.50 -13.08
C LEU A 233 8.77 5.34 -11.55
N CYS A 234 9.86 5.72 -10.90
CA CYS A 234 10.00 5.84 -9.45
C CYS A 234 10.87 7.06 -9.11
N GLU A 235 11.05 7.38 -7.83
CA GLU A 235 11.85 8.55 -7.43
C GLU A 235 13.34 8.50 -7.84
N HIS A 236 13.81 7.33 -8.27
CA HIS A 236 15.20 7.08 -8.68
C HIS A 236 15.38 6.92 -10.19
N THR A 237 14.31 6.64 -10.94
CA THR A 237 14.36 6.36 -12.38
C THR A 237 13.41 7.29 -13.13
N SER A 238 13.99 8.21 -13.90
CA SER A 238 13.28 9.12 -14.80
C SER A 238 13.23 8.56 -16.23
N PHE A 239 12.41 9.14 -17.10
CA PHE A 239 12.46 8.82 -18.53
C PHE A 239 13.80 9.23 -19.16
N PHE A 240 14.23 10.46 -18.90
CA PHE A 240 15.45 11.03 -19.47
C PHE A 240 16.52 11.30 -18.42
N SER A 241 17.77 11.41 -18.89
CA SER A 241 18.88 11.77 -18.03
C SER A 241 18.70 13.19 -17.50
N GLY A 242 18.74 13.34 -16.18
CA GLY A 242 18.79 14.65 -15.53
C GLY A 242 20.22 15.08 -15.24
N SER A 243 20.37 16.27 -14.64
CA SER A 243 21.66 16.77 -14.13
C SER A 243 22.18 16.01 -12.89
N SER A 244 21.38 15.11 -12.33
CA SER A 244 21.75 14.35 -11.14
C SER A 244 22.39 13.02 -11.51
N ALA A 245 23.68 12.86 -11.18
CA ALA A 245 24.44 11.61 -11.36
C ALA A 245 23.87 10.42 -10.58
N PHE A 246 22.96 10.66 -9.62
CA PHE A 246 22.37 9.63 -8.78
C PHE A 246 21.03 9.09 -9.29
N ARG A 247 20.49 9.67 -10.38
CA ARG A 247 19.24 9.21 -10.99
C ARG A 247 19.53 8.35 -12.20
N GLN A 248 18.87 7.20 -12.25
CA GLN A 248 18.84 6.35 -13.43
C GLN A 248 17.85 6.93 -14.45
N TYR A 249 18.05 6.56 -15.71
CA TYR A 249 17.13 6.88 -16.80
C TYR A 249 16.83 5.62 -17.62
N ILE A 250 15.86 5.70 -18.52
CA ILE A 250 15.50 4.59 -19.41
C ILE A 250 16.48 4.60 -20.61
N PRO A 251 17.39 3.62 -20.74
CA PRO A 251 18.41 3.62 -21.80
C PRO A 251 17.82 3.62 -23.21
N GLU A 252 16.69 2.94 -23.41
CA GLU A 252 16.03 2.80 -24.71
C GLU A 252 15.53 4.14 -25.24
N LEU A 253 15.13 5.08 -24.36
CA LEU A 253 14.73 6.43 -24.75
C LEU A 253 15.93 7.32 -25.14
N GLN A 254 17.15 6.93 -24.78
CA GLN A 254 18.39 7.65 -25.10
C GLN A 254 19.15 7.04 -26.29
N LYS A 255 18.81 5.80 -26.67
CA LYS A 255 19.50 5.08 -27.73
C LYS A 255 19.38 5.82 -29.05
N LYS A 256 20.49 6.15 -29.71
CA LYS A 256 20.51 6.79 -31.03
C LYS A 256 20.70 5.75 -32.14
N PRO A 257 20.20 6.01 -33.37
CA PRO A 257 20.48 5.16 -34.52
C PRO A 257 21.98 5.16 -34.86
N LEU A 258 22.50 4.02 -35.32
CA LEU A 258 23.89 3.88 -35.74
C LEU A 258 24.23 4.74 -36.96
N THR A 259 23.23 5.02 -37.80
CA THR A 259 23.32 5.87 -38.99
C THR A 259 23.45 7.35 -38.68
N GLY A 260 23.46 7.72 -37.40
CA GLY A 260 23.36 9.11 -36.95
C GLY A 260 21.90 9.60 -36.92
N GLY A 261 21.71 10.79 -36.34
CA GLY A 261 20.39 11.43 -36.18
C GLY A 261 19.81 11.35 -34.78
N ASP A 262 18.65 11.98 -34.60
CA ASP A 262 17.94 12.06 -33.33
C ASP A 262 16.73 11.12 -33.22
N ASP A 263 16.48 10.29 -34.22
CA ASP A 263 15.31 9.41 -34.25
C ASP A 263 15.33 8.32 -33.14
N LEU A 264 14.18 7.76 -32.78
CA LEU A 264 14.07 6.69 -31.79
C LEU A 264 14.49 5.34 -32.40
N VAL A 265 14.97 4.43 -31.55
CA VAL A 265 15.33 3.08 -31.98
C VAL A 265 14.25 2.11 -31.52
N PRO A 266 13.66 1.31 -32.44
CA PRO A 266 12.65 0.33 -32.06
C PRO A 266 13.19 -0.66 -31.04
N CYS A 267 12.35 -1.03 -30.08
CA CYS A 267 12.61 -2.12 -29.15
C CYS A 267 11.29 -2.79 -28.77
N ARG A 268 11.35 -4.07 -28.43
CA ARG A 268 10.19 -4.83 -27.95
C ARG A 268 10.50 -5.38 -26.57
N GLU A 269 9.66 -5.02 -25.60
CA GLU A 269 9.72 -5.49 -24.23
C GLU A 269 11.12 -5.45 -23.60
N ALA A 270 11.90 -4.43 -23.96
CA ALA A 270 13.22 -4.23 -23.39
C ALA A 270 13.08 -4.00 -21.88
N THR A 271 13.80 -4.77 -21.08
CA THR A 271 13.62 -4.79 -19.62
C THR A 271 14.64 -3.94 -18.91
N GLY A 272 14.22 -3.27 -17.85
CA GLY A 272 15.12 -2.61 -16.92
C GLY A 272 14.64 -2.71 -15.48
N SER A 273 15.48 -2.23 -14.55
CA SER A 273 15.14 -2.21 -13.13
C SER A 273 15.77 -1.02 -12.42
N CYS A 274 15.11 -0.54 -11.37
CA CYS A 274 15.69 0.44 -10.46
C CYS A 274 16.72 -0.23 -9.56
N GLY A 275 17.90 0.35 -9.44
CA GLY A 275 18.95 -0.14 -8.53
C GLY A 275 18.69 0.13 -7.04
N LEU A 276 17.68 0.91 -6.68
CA LEU A 276 17.45 1.36 -5.30
C LEU A 276 16.15 0.80 -4.72
N CYS A 277 15.00 1.06 -5.36
CA CYS A 277 13.71 0.50 -4.95
C CYS A 277 13.39 -0.80 -5.70
N LEU A 278 12.34 -1.50 -5.27
CA LEU A 278 11.83 -2.68 -5.93
C LEU A 278 10.91 -2.30 -7.09
N MET A 279 11.49 -1.70 -8.13
CA MET A 279 10.82 -1.40 -9.40
C MET A 279 11.51 -2.12 -10.55
N ASP A 280 10.74 -2.91 -11.31
CA ASP A 280 11.13 -3.45 -12.62
C ASP A 280 10.25 -2.83 -13.69
N TYR A 281 10.77 -2.68 -14.90
CA TYR A 281 9.97 -2.19 -16.03
C TYR A 281 10.28 -2.92 -17.33
N ASP A 282 9.35 -2.80 -18.27
CA ASP A 282 9.60 -3.01 -19.68
C ASP A 282 9.15 -1.82 -20.52
N ILE A 283 9.83 -1.63 -21.64
CA ILE A 283 9.54 -0.62 -22.63
C ILE A 283 9.44 -1.24 -24.02
N THR A 284 8.43 -0.80 -24.77
CA THR A 284 8.28 -1.08 -26.20
C THR A 284 8.22 0.24 -26.95
N ILE A 285 9.05 0.36 -27.98
CA ILE A 285 9.12 1.50 -28.89
C ILE A 285 8.89 0.95 -30.29
N GLU A 286 7.80 1.35 -30.94
CA GLU A 286 7.43 0.86 -32.26
C GLU A 286 6.99 2.01 -33.17
N PRO A 287 7.33 1.96 -34.47
CA PRO A 287 6.81 2.93 -35.42
C PRO A 287 5.30 2.74 -35.57
N CYS A 288 4.57 3.84 -35.67
CA CYS A 288 3.13 3.87 -35.88
C CYS A 288 2.73 5.05 -36.77
N ILE A 289 1.48 5.06 -37.20
CA ILE A 289 0.87 6.18 -37.90
C ILE A 289 -0.25 6.70 -37.01
N LEU A 290 -0.22 7.99 -36.67
CA LEU A 290 -1.32 8.60 -35.92
C LEU A 290 -2.55 8.69 -36.85
N ALA A 291 -3.61 7.95 -36.49
CA ALA A 291 -4.79 7.77 -37.32
C ALA A 291 -5.45 9.10 -37.75
N ASP A 292 -5.38 10.13 -36.89
CA ASP A 292 -6.03 11.42 -37.12
C ASP A 292 -5.27 12.35 -38.06
N THR A 293 -3.96 12.11 -38.26
CA THR A 293 -3.07 13.06 -38.98
C THR A 293 -2.23 12.41 -40.07
N ASN A 294 -2.23 11.08 -40.17
CA ASN A 294 -1.37 10.30 -41.07
C ASN A 294 0.13 10.63 -40.91
N ILE A 295 0.53 11.12 -39.73
CA ILE A 295 1.90 11.49 -39.39
C ILE A 295 2.63 10.24 -38.88
N LYS A 296 3.79 9.96 -39.49
CA LYS A 296 4.74 8.95 -38.99
C LYS A 296 5.18 9.31 -37.58
N SER A 297 5.01 8.36 -36.67
CA SER A 297 5.18 8.57 -35.24
C SER A 297 5.78 7.33 -34.59
N TRP A 298 6.17 7.48 -33.34
CA TRP A 298 6.62 6.42 -32.47
C TRP A 298 5.61 6.21 -31.37
N ARG A 299 5.12 4.98 -31.22
CA ARG A 299 4.33 4.57 -30.07
C ARG A 299 5.27 4.02 -29.00
N ILE A 300 5.14 4.55 -27.80
CA ILE A 300 5.94 4.16 -26.65
C ILE A 300 5.02 3.65 -25.56
N VAL A 301 5.29 2.44 -25.10
CA VAL A 301 4.57 1.78 -24.00
C VAL A 301 5.59 1.40 -22.94
N ILE A 302 5.42 1.91 -21.72
CA ILE A 302 6.26 1.57 -20.57
C ILE A 302 5.39 0.99 -19.47
N ARG A 303 5.73 -0.21 -18.98
CA ARG A 303 5.06 -0.86 -17.84
C ARG A 303 6.04 -0.95 -16.69
N ALA A 304 5.78 -0.25 -15.59
CA ALA A 304 6.62 -0.25 -14.39
C ALA A 304 5.91 -0.91 -13.21
N THR A 305 6.45 -2.03 -12.76
CA THR A 305 5.92 -2.85 -11.67
C THR A 305 6.72 -2.59 -10.40
N HIS A 306 6.03 -2.26 -9.32
CA HIS A 306 6.58 -1.88 -8.03
C HIS A 306 6.12 -2.86 -6.95
N GLN A 307 7.04 -3.26 -6.08
CA GLN A 307 6.73 -3.97 -4.84
C GLN A 307 6.91 -3.02 -3.66
N LEU A 308 5.82 -2.65 -3.02
CA LEU A 308 5.79 -1.65 -1.95
C LEU A 308 5.96 -2.25 -0.54
N GLY A 309 5.92 -3.59 -0.44
CA GLY A 309 6.04 -4.34 0.80
C GLY A 309 4.72 -4.48 1.55
N ALA A 310 4.80 -4.87 2.82
CA ALA A 310 3.63 -5.12 3.66
C ALA A 310 2.92 -3.85 4.17
N CYS A 311 3.50 -2.66 3.92
CA CYS A 311 2.96 -1.35 4.33
C CYS A 311 2.51 -1.29 5.80
N ARG A 312 3.24 -1.99 6.69
CA ARG A 312 2.98 -2.04 8.14
C ARG A 312 3.77 -0.97 8.92
N SER A 313 4.89 -0.52 8.36
CA SER A 313 5.67 0.61 8.87
C SER A 313 6.15 1.48 7.69
N PRO A 314 6.13 2.83 7.79
CA PRO A 314 6.72 3.71 6.77
C PRO A 314 8.26 3.64 6.77
N GLU A 315 8.86 3.01 7.78
CA GLU A 315 10.29 2.72 7.86
C GLU A 315 10.67 1.41 7.15
N ASP A 316 9.70 0.59 6.71
CA ASP A 316 9.94 -0.54 5.83
C ASP A 316 10.74 -0.08 4.61
N TRP A 317 11.86 -0.75 4.33
CA TRP A 317 12.82 -0.29 3.35
C TRP A 317 12.23 -0.28 1.92
N LYS A 318 11.30 -1.18 1.59
CA LYS A 318 10.66 -1.23 0.26
C LYS A 318 9.84 0.04 0.04
N TRP A 319 8.99 0.38 1.01
CA TRP A 319 8.21 1.62 1.00
C TRP A 319 9.12 2.86 1.06
N ALA A 320 10.05 2.88 2.02
CA ALA A 320 10.87 4.05 2.30
C ALA A 320 11.85 4.38 1.17
N ARG A 321 12.31 3.38 0.39
CA ARG A 321 13.05 3.59 -0.86
C ARG A 321 12.12 4.11 -1.94
N PHE A 322 10.93 3.52 -2.10
CA PHE A 322 9.97 3.98 -3.11
C PHE A 322 9.62 5.48 -2.98
N THR A 323 9.55 6.04 -1.77
CA THR A 323 9.20 7.46 -1.51
C THR A 323 10.40 8.38 -1.22
N GLU A 324 11.63 7.97 -1.52
CA GLU A 324 12.85 8.61 -0.97
C GLU A 324 13.08 10.08 -1.39
N ALA A 325 12.68 10.52 -2.60
CA ALA A 325 12.93 11.89 -3.04
C ALA A 325 12.17 12.98 -2.27
N CYS A 326 11.10 12.62 -1.53
CA CYS A 326 10.41 13.53 -0.61
C CYS A 326 11.21 13.79 0.68
N ARG A 327 12.39 13.16 0.83
CA ARG A 327 13.27 13.26 2.00
C ARG A 327 14.70 13.63 1.58
N GLN A 328 14.88 14.80 0.98
CA GLN A 328 16.17 15.27 0.43
C GLN A 328 17.35 15.27 1.41
N HIS A 329 17.10 15.32 2.73
CA HIS A 329 18.14 15.28 3.77
C HIS A 329 18.41 13.87 4.32
N LEU A 330 17.81 12.84 3.71
CA LEU A 330 17.76 11.48 4.25
C LEU A 330 18.08 10.44 3.18
N PHE A 331 19.00 10.73 2.25
CA PHE A 331 19.70 9.63 1.61
C PHE A 331 20.48 8.93 2.72
N PHE A 332 19.89 7.87 3.26
CA PHE A 332 20.51 7.04 4.27
C PHE A 332 21.32 6.00 3.50
N PRO A 333 22.65 6.18 3.33
CA PRO A 333 23.46 5.21 2.59
C PRO A 333 23.35 3.81 3.22
N ASN A 334 23.11 3.74 4.52
CA ASN A 334 22.99 2.49 5.28
C ASN A 334 21.60 1.84 5.25
N ARG A 335 20.59 2.47 4.64
CA ARG A 335 19.27 1.82 4.53
C ARG A 335 19.36 0.68 3.51
N PRO A 336 18.75 -0.49 3.76
CA PRO A 336 18.66 -1.54 2.76
C PRO A 336 18.10 -1.01 1.42
N ASN A 337 18.61 -1.56 0.33
CA ASN A 337 18.19 -1.24 -1.03
C ASN A 337 18.26 -2.51 -1.87
N ARG A 338 17.78 -2.44 -3.11
CA ARG A 338 17.79 -3.59 -4.00
C ARG A 338 19.19 -4.20 -4.18
N ARG A 339 20.22 -3.38 -4.45
CA ARG A 339 21.61 -3.84 -4.70
C ARG A 339 22.20 -4.67 -3.56
N GLY A 340 21.80 -4.41 -2.32
CA GLY A 340 22.26 -5.15 -1.13
C GLY A 340 21.29 -6.22 -0.64
N SER A 341 20.29 -6.60 -1.45
CA SER A 341 19.22 -7.53 -1.07
C SER A 341 19.20 -8.75 -1.97
N ALA A 342 18.43 -9.78 -1.59
CA ALA A 342 18.19 -10.96 -2.44
C ALA A 342 17.33 -10.66 -3.70
N TYR A 343 16.94 -9.40 -3.93
CA TYR A 343 16.03 -9.03 -5.00
C TYR A 343 16.76 -8.73 -6.31
N ASN A 344 16.87 -9.74 -7.16
CA ASN A 344 17.49 -9.58 -8.48
C ASN A 344 16.63 -8.74 -9.44
N PRO A 345 17.25 -8.04 -10.42
CA PRO A 345 16.56 -7.44 -11.56
C PRO A 345 15.53 -8.38 -12.19
N GLY A 346 14.32 -7.88 -12.48
CA GLY A 346 13.25 -8.62 -13.14
C GLY A 346 12.37 -9.47 -12.22
N MET A 347 12.75 -9.72 -10.96
CA MET A 347 11.96 -10.59 -10.07
C MET A 347 10.59 -10.01 -9.70
N VAL A 348 10.46 -8.69 -9.58
CA VAL A 348 9.17 -8.05 -9.26
C VAL A 348 8.21 -8.21 -10.42
N LYS A 349 8.70 -7.98 -11.65
CA LYS A 349 7.92 -8.20 -12.88
C LYS A 349 7.53 -9.67 -13.03
N LYS A 350 8.47 -10.59 -12.79
CA LYS A 350 8.20 -12.03 -12.87
C LYS A 350 7.08 -12.43 -11.91
N ARG A 351 7.17 -12.06 -10.63
CA ARG A 351 6.11 -12.35 -9.64
C ARG A 351 4.75 -11.82 -10.06
N TRP A 352 4.71 -10.59 -10.61
CA TRP A 352 3.46 -10.02 -11.13
C TRP A 352 2.87 -10.85 -12.27
N ALA A 353 3.69 -11.31 -13.22
CA ALA A 353 3.24 -12.12 -14.35
C ALA A 353 2.83 -13.54 -13.92
N ASP A 354 3.57 -14.15 -13.00
CA ASP A 354 3.26 -15.48 -12.46
C ASP A 354 1.88 -15.48 -11.78
N ASP A 355 1.56 -14.43 -11.01
CA ASP A 355 0.23 -14.22 -10.40
C ASP A 355 -0.89 -14.00 -11.44
N GLU A 356 -0.64 -13.26 -12.52
CA GLU A 356 -1.60 -13.12 -13.63
C GLU A 356 -1.89 -14.46 -14.30
N MET A 357 -0.84 -15.26 -14.52
CA MET A 357 -0.97 -16.56 -15.15
C MET A 357 -1.72 -17.55 -14.25
N GLU A 358 -1.44 -17.56 -12.95
CA GLU A 358 -2.16 -18.38 -11.96
C GLU A 358 -3.64 -17.99 -11.90
N ALA A 359 -3.95 -16.69 -11.86
CA ALA A 359 -5.32 -16.19 -11.86
C ALA A 359 -6.09 -16.61 -13.12
N CYS A 360 -5.47 -16.52 -14.31
CA CYS A 360 -6.09 -16.97 -15.56
C CYS A 360 -6.31 -18.50 -15.58
N ALA A 361 -5.34 -19.28 -15.11
CA ALA A 361 -5.47 -20.75 -15.08
C ALA A 361 -6.65 -21.22 -14.20
N VAL A 362 -6.86 -20.56 -13.06
CA VAL A 362 -8.02 -20.81 -12.18
C VAL A 362 -9.34 -20.50 -12.88
N LEU A 363 -9.41 -19.40 -13.63
CA LEU A 363 -10.62 -19.03 -14.38
C LEU A 363 -10.91 -19.98 -15.55
N ASP A 364 -9.87 -20.52 -16.18
CA ASP A 364 -9.98 -21.48 -17.28
C ASP A 364 -10.23 -22.93 -16.81
N GLY A 365 -10.40 -23.17 -15.50
CA GLY A 365 -10.66 -24.50 -14.94
C GLY A 365 -9.49 -25.48 -15.05
N ARG A 366 -8.28 -24.99 -15.35
CA ARG A 366 -7.05 -25.78 -15.27
C ARG A 366 -6.54 -25.70 -13.85
N GLU A 367 -6.78 -26.74 -13.06
CA GLU A 367 -6.10 -26.84 -11.76
C GLU A 367 -4.58 -26.74 -11.95
N PRO A 368 -3.91 -25.77 -11.32
CA PRO A 368 -2.46 -25.76 -11.32
C PRO A 368 -2.01 -27.00 -10.55
N ASN A 369 -1.30 -27.90 -11.23
CA ASN A 369 -0.58 -29.02 -10.64
C ASN A 369 0.36 -28.48 -9.54
N ARG A 370 -0.15 -28.37 -8.31
CA ARG A 370 0.68 -28.18 -7.13
C ARG A 370 1.43 -29.47 -6.92
N GLY A 371 2.64 -29.50 -7.50
CA GLY A 371 3.66 -30.46 -7.11
C GLY A 371 3.78 -30.47 -5.60
N PHE A 372 3.46 -31.63 -5.03
CA PHE A 372 3.73 -32.03 -3.66
C PHE A 372 5.12 -31.52 -3.20
N PHE A 373 5.14 -30.46 -2.40
CA PHE A 373 6.14 -30.37 -1.34
C PHE A 373 5.55 -31.08 -0.13
N GLY A 374 5.92 -32.36 -0.02
CA GLY A 374 5.61 -33.19 1.13
C GLY A 374 6.24 -32.59 2.39
N LEU A 375 5.41 -32.31 3.38
CA LEU A 375 5.79 -32.45 4.77
C LEU A 375 5.21 -33.78 5.23
N SER A 376 6.06 -34.80 5.13
CA SER A 376 5.89 -36.06 5.84
C SER A 376 5.93 -35.78 7.34
N PHE A 377 4.79 -35.88 8.01
CA PHE A 377 4.72 -36.08 9.45
C PHE A 377 4.50 -37.58 9.71
N LEU A 378 5.59 -38.31 9.98
CA LEU A 378 5.68 -39.62 10.64
C LEU A 378 7.10 -39.65 11.23
N ASN A 379 7.40 -39.97 12.49
CA ASN A 379 6.70 -40.63 13.59
C ASN A 379 6.99 -39.89 14.92
#